data_AF-A0A8C0LSG2-F1
#
_entry.id   AF-A0A8C0LSG2-F1
#
_cell.length_a   1.000
_cell.length_b   1.000
_cell.length_c   1.000
_cell.angle_alpha   90.00
_cell.angle_beta   90.00
_cell.angle_gamma   90.00
#
_symmetry.space_group_name_H-M   'P 1'
#
loop_
_entity.id
_entity.type
_entity.pdbx_description
1 polymer ?
#
loop_
_entity_poly.entity_id
_entity_poly.type
_entity_poly.pdbx_seq_one_letter_code
_entity_poly.pdbx_strand_id
1 'polypeptide(L)'
;MGKKLVMAQKRGETRALCLGVAMVMCAVIAYYILGTTMLPLYQKSVWTQKSTCHLIETNIREQEELEGKKVPQYPCLWVNVSAVGRWAVLYHTEDTRDRNQQCSYIPGSLENYQVARADVEKVKAKFHEQQIFYCFSTTRENETTVLYRRLYGPQTLLFSLFWPTFLLTGGLLIIAMVKINQSLSILAAQK
;
A
#
# COMPACT_ATOMS: atom_id res chain seq x y z
N MET A 1 -3.07 -11.91 54.96
CA MET A 1 -2.85 -12.24 53.51
C MET A 1 -3.62 -11.34 52.54
N GLY A 2 -4.87 -10.93 52.82
CA GLY A 2 -5.70 -10.14 51.89
C GLY A 2 -5.12 -8.78 51.42
N LYS A 3 -4.45 -8.01 52.28
CA LYS A 3 -3.87 -6.70 51.90
C LYS A 3 -2.79 -6.78 50.80
N LYS A 4 -2.00 -7.88 50.75
CA LYS A 4 -0.98 -8.09 49.72
C LYS A 4 -1.57 -8.46 48.36
N LEU A 5 -2.66 -9.23 48.35
CA LEU A 5 -3.40 -9.59 47.13
C LEU A 5 -4.08 -8.38 46.50
N VAL A 6 -4.71 -7.51 47.30
CA VAL A 6 -5.33 -6.27 46.81
C VAL A 6 -4.31 -5.29 46.22
N MET A 7 -3.13 -5.17 46.81
CA MET A 7 -2.04 -4.33 46.30
C MET A 7 -1.42 -4.89 45.01
N ALA A 8 -1.30 -6.21 44.90
CA ALA A 8 -0.82 -6.88 43.68
C ALA A 8 -1.82 -6.74 42.52
N GLN A 9 -3.12 -6.88 42.81
CA GLN A 9 -4.19 -6.71 41.83
C GLN A 9 -4.26 -5.28 41.29
N LYS A 10 -4.19 -4.28 42.16
CA LYS A 10 -4.18 -2.85 41.79
C LYS A 10 -2.98 -2.47 40.89
N ARG A 11 -1.82 -3.09 41.11
CA ARG A 11 -0.61 -2.92 40.27
C ARG A 11 -0.77 -3.57 38.88
N GLY A 12 -1.43 -4.73 38.79
CA GLY A 12 -1.75 -5.40 37.53
C GLY A 12 -2.77 -4.61 36.70
N GLU A 13 -3.84 -4.14 37.34
CA GLU A 13 -4.89 -3.33 36.72
C GLU A 13 -4.36 -2.02 36.13
N THR A 14 -3.46 -1.33 36.84
CA THR A 14 -2.88 -0.05 36.37
C THR A 14 -2.00 -0.26 35.13
N ARG A 15 -1.26 -1.38 35.07
CA ARG A 15 -0.44 -1.75 33.90
C ARG A 15 -1.31 -2.15 32.71
N ALA A 16 -2.35 -2.93 32.92
CA ALA A 16 -3.30 -3.31 31.88
C ALA A 16 -4.05 -2.08 31.32
N LEU A 17 -4.45 -1.15 32.19
CA LEU A 17 -5.07 0.11 31.77
C LEU A 17 -4.12 0.97 30.95
N CYS A 18 -2.85 1.10 31.39
CA CYS A 18 -1.83 1.85 30.65
C CYS A 18 -1.56 1.23 29.27
N LEU A 19 -1.49 -0.10 29.18
CA LEU A 19 -1.38 -0.81 27.90
C LEU A 19 -2.59 -0.52 27.00
N GLY A 20 -3.82 -0.62 27.53
CA GLY A 20 -5.04 -0.33 26.78
C GLY A 20 -5.05 1.09 26.21
N VAL A 21 -4.69 2.09 27.03
CA VAL A 21 -4.60 3.49 26.60
C VAL A 21 -3.51 3.69 25.55
N ALA A 22 -2.34 3.07 25.73
CA ALA A 22 -1.26 3.14 24.75
C ALA A 22 -1.67 2.54 23.40
N MET A 23 -2.35 1.38 23.40
CA MET A 23 -2.86 0.76 22.17
C MET A 23 -3.87 1.64 21.44
N VAL A 24 -4.79 2.29 22.17
CA VAL A 24 -5.74 3.24 21.60
C VAL A 24 -5.02 4.44 20.98
N MET A 25 -4.05 5.03 21.68
CA MET A 25 -3.26 6.15 21.15
C MET A 25 -2.47 5.77 19.90
N CYS A 26 -1.82 4.60 19.90
CA CYS A 26 -1.12 4.09 18.72
C CYS A 26 -2.08 3.87 17.53
N ALA A 27 -3.28 3.35 17.78
CA ALA A 27 -4.29 3.19 16.73
C ALA A 27 -4.73 4.53 16.15
N VAL A 28 -4.97 5.55 16.98
CA VAL A 28 -5.33 6.91 16.52
C VAL A 28 -4.22 7.52 15.67
N ILE A 29 -2.96 7.40 16.08
CA ILE A 29 -1.81 7.88 15.29
C ILE A 29 -1.73 7.13 13.96
N ALA A 30 -1.90 5.81 13.96
CA ALA A 30 -1.90 5.02 12.74
C ALA A 30 -3.02 5.44 11.78
N TYR A 31 -4.24 5.67 12.28
CA TYR A 31 -5.34 6.21 11.47
C TYR A 31 -5.04 7.58 10.90
N TYR A 32 -4.40 8.46 11.67
CA TYR A 32 -4.02 9.79 11.19
C TYR A 32 -3.00 9.70 10.05
N ILE A 33 -1.97 8.85 10.19
CA ILE A 33 -0.98 8.61 9.14
C ILE A 33 -1.65 8.00 7.90
N LEU A 34 -2.52 7.01 8.07
CA LEU A 34 -3.25 6.42 6.94
C LEU A 34 -4.18 7.43 6.27
N GLY A 35 -4.89 8.24 7.03
CA GLY A 35 -5.76 9.30 6.48
C GLY A 35 -4.97 10.32 5.67
N THR A 36 -3.82 10.77 6.18
CA THR A 36 -3.00 11.77 5.49
C THR A 36 -2.22 11.21 4.30
N THR A 37 -1.81 9.94 4.32
CA THR A 37 -1.05 9.31 3.23
C THR A 37 -1.94 8.66 2.18
N MET A 38 -2.95 7.88 2.58
CA MET A 38 -3.76 7.09 1.65
C MET A 38 -4.85 7.91 0.95
N LEU A 39 -5.44 8.90 1.63
CA LEU A 39 -6.49 9.74 1.03
C LEU A 39 -6.00 10.50 -0.23
N PRO A 40 -4.83 11.19 -0.22
CA PRO A 40 -4.34 11.83 -1.44
C PRO A 40 -3.94 10.83 -2.52
N LEU A 41 -3.41 9.66 -2.15
CA LEU A 41 -3.05 8.60 -3.11
C LEU A 41 -4.29 8.01 -3.78
N TYR A 42 -5.38 7.83 -3.01
CA TYR A 42 -6.66 7.39 -3.54
C TYR A 42 -7.30 8.44 -4.46
N GLN A 43 -7.27 9.72 -4.08
CA GLN A 43 -7.78 10.81 -4.91
C GLN A 43 -6.98 10.96 -6.22
N LYS A 44 -5.67 10.68 -6.19
CA LYS A 44 -4.81 10.68 -7.39
C LYS A 44 -5.01 9.46 -8.29
N SER A 45 -5.59 8.37 -7.79
CA SER A 45 -5.80 7.14 -8.56
C SER A 45 -6.97 7.31 -9.56
N VAL A 46 -6.71 8.00 -10.67
CA VAL A 46 -7.71 8.23 -11.74
C VAL A 46 -8.00 6.94 -12.56
N TRP A 47 -7.08 5.97 -12.54
CA TRP A 47 -7.20 4.70 -13.28
C TRP A 47 -8.07 3.67 -12.55
N THR A 48 -9.38 3.84 -12.69
CA THR A 48 -10.37 2.98 -12.05
C THR A 48 -11.00 1.98 -13.00
N GLN A 49 -10.97 2.24 -14.31
CA GLN A 49 -11.68 1.44 -15.30
C GLN A 49 -10.83 0.26 -15.76
N LYS A 50 -11.28 -0.96 -15.44
CA LYS A 50 -10.63 -2.18 -15.92
C LYS A 50 -11.02 -2.43 -17.38
N SER A 51 -10.03 -2.54 -18.26
CA SER A 51 -10.21 -2.81 -19.70
C SER A 51 -9.20 -3.87 -20.16
N THR A 52 -9.41 -4.40 -21.37
CA THR A 52 -8.51 -5.36 -22.00
C THR A 52 -7.52 -4.59 -22.88
N CYS A 53 -6.23 -4.80 -22.64
CA CYS A 53 -5.15 -4.23 -23.42
C CYS A 53 -4.53 -5.30 -24.32
N HIS A 54 -4.25 -4.90 -25.57
CA HIS A 54 -3.53 -5.71 -26.54
C HIS A 54 -2.12 -5.15 -26.70
N LEU A 55 -1.11 -6.00 -26.61
CA LEU A 55 0.26 -5.61 -26.87
C LEU A 55 0.43 -5.21 -28.33
N ILE A 56 1.06 -4.06 -28.58
CA ILE A 56 1.41 -3.65 -29.93
C ILE A 56 2.92 -3.66 -30.12
N GLU A 57 3.65 -2.97 -29.26
CA GLU A 57 5.09 -2.84 -29.38
C GLU A 57 5.76 -2.81 -28.01
N THR A 58 6.95 -3.43 -27.93
CA THR A 58 7.85 -3.28 -26.80
C THR A 58 9.23 -2.87 -27.29
N ASN A 59 9.83 -1.89 -26.62
CA ASN A 59 11.16 -1.38 -26.95
C ASN A 59 11.98 -1.24 -25.66
N ILE A 60 13.28 -1.53 -25.71
CA ILE A 60 14.18 -1.33 -24.56
C ILE A 60 14.96 -0.06 -24.84
N ARG A 61 14.84 0.92 -23.94
CA ARG A 61 15.53 2.20 -24.01
C ARG A 61 16.52 2.30 -22.87
N GLU A 62 17.64 2.95 -23.12
CA GLU A 62 18.61 3.24 -22.06
C GLU A 62 18.26 4.60 -21.44
N GLN A 63 18.30 4.69 -20.12
CA GLN A 63 17.94 5.89 -19.38
C GLN A 63 19.00 6.23 -18.35
N GLU A 64 19.26 7.53 -18.15
CA GLU A 64 20.28 8.04 -17.20
C GLU A 64 19.68 8.91 -16.08
N GLU A 65 18.35 9.07 -16.09
CA GLU A 65 17.63 9.88 -15.11
C GLU A 65 16.52 9.09 -14.43
N LEU A 66 16.39 9.32 -13.12
CA LEU A 66 15.35 8.73 -12.28
C LEU A 66 14.97 9.76 -11.20
N GLU A 67 13.68 10.10 -11.09
CA GLU A 67 13.19 11.11 -10.13
C GLU A 67 13.91 12.47 -10.24
N GLY A 68 14.32 12.87 -11.46
CA GLY A 68 15.06 14.11 -11.70
C GLY A 68 16.51 14.10 -11.19
N LYS A 69 17.02 12.94 -10.78
CA LYS A 69 18.43 12.74 -10.41
C LYS A 69 19.15 11.96 -11.49
N LYS A 70 20.40 12.32 -11.74
CA LYS A 70 21.29 11.56 -12.64
C LYS A 70 21.72 10.27 -11.95
N VAL A 71 21.47 9.15 -12.61
CA VAL A 71 21.81 7.80 -12.16
C VAL A 71 22.69 7.11 -13.20
N PRO A 72 23.40 6.03 -12.84
CA PRO A 72 24.05 5.19 -13.84
C PRO A 72 23.05 4.74 -14.90
N GLN A 73 23.51 4.66 -16.15
CA GLN A 73 22.68 4.25 -17.27
C GLN A 73 22.04 2.87 -16.99
N TYR A 74 20.73 2.77 -17.17
CA TYR A 74 19.97 1.55 -16.93
C TYR A 74 19.01 1.24 -18.09
N PRO A 75 18.74 -0.05 -18.36
CA PRO A 75 17.77 -0.45 -19.37
C PRO A 75 16.36 -0.25 -18.79
N CYS A 76 15.50 0.37 -19.58
CA CYS A 76 14.10 0.63 -19.29
C CYS A 76 13.24 -0.04 -20.39
N LEU A 77 12.15 -0.69 -20.00
CA LEU A 77 11.17 -1.19 -20.97
C LEU A 77 10.15 -0.10 -21.29
N TRP A 78 9.90 0.13 -22.57
CA TRP A 78 8.81 0.91 -23.12
C TRP A 78 7.78 -0.02 -23.74
N VAL A 79 6.51 0.10 -23.35
CA VAL A 79 5.44 -0.79 -23.79
C VAL A 79 4.26 0.02 -24.32
N ASN A 80 3.90 -0.22 -25.58
CA ASN A 80 2.77 0.40 -26.26
C ASN A 80 1.66 -0.64 -26.45
N VAL A 81 0.44 -0.27 -26.08
CA VAL A 81 -0.73 -1.16 -26.07
C VAL A 81 -1.95 -0.51 -26.73
N SER A 82 -2.86 -1.33 -27.24
CA SER A 82 -4.19 -0.90 -27.64
C SER A 82 -5.15 -1.11 -26.49
N ALA A 83 -5.75 -0.04 -25.98
CA ALA A 83 -6.83 -0.08 -24.99
C ALA A 83 -8.10 0.48 -25.64
N VAL A 84 -9.15 -0.34 -25.74
CA VAL A 84 -10.44 0.07 -26.34
C VAL A 84 -10.27 0.67 -27.75
N GLY A 85 -9.37 0.08 -28.55
CA GLY A 85 -9.10 0.52 -29.93
C GLY A 85 -8.25 1.79 -30.06
N ARG A 86 -7.73 2.35 -28.96
CA ARG A 86 -6.81 3.50 -28.98
C ARG A 86 -5.42 3.10 -28.49
N TRP A 87 -4.40 3.78 -29.01
CA TRP A 87 -3.01 3.58 -28.62
C TRP A 87 -2.75 4.24 -27.26
N ALA A 88 -2.10 3.51 -26.37
CA ALA A 88 -1.75 4.00 -25.04
C ALA A 88 -0.41 3.43 -24.56
N VAL A 89 0.31 4.24 -23.80
CA VAL A 89 1.53 3.81 -23.11
C VAL A 89 1.15 3.07 -21.84
N LEU A 90 1.68 1.87 -21.67
CA LEU A 90 1.49 1.08 -20.46
C LEU A 90 2.54 1.49 -19.42
N TYR A 91 2.13 1.65 -18.17
CA TYR A 91 3.04 1.74 -17.01
C TYR A 91 2.79 0.57 -16.07
N HIS A 92 3.85 0.07 -15.43
CA HIS A 92 3.71 -1.06 -14.50
C HIS A 92 2.85 -0.69 -13.28
N THR A 93 3.15 0.46 -12.66
CA THR A 93 2.46 1.00 -11.47
C THR A 93 2.38 2.53 -11.54
N GLU A 94 1.52 3.11 -10.70
CA GLU A 94 1.37 4.56 -10.52
C GLU A 94 2.73 5.23 -10.19
N ASP A 95 3.50 4.59 -9.30
CA ASP A 95 4.84 5.02 -8.90
C ASP A 95 5.84 5.04 -10.08
N THR A 96 5.75 4.09 -11.01
CA THR A 96 6.64 4.04 -12.18
C THR A 96 6.47 5.30 -13.04
N ARG A 97 5.22 5.73 -13.26
CA ARG A 97 4.90 6.95 -14.01
C ARG A 97 5.45 8.19 -13.31
N ASP A 98 5.32 8.25 -11.98
CA ASP A 98 5.76 9.40 -11.18
C ASP A 98 7.30 9.51 -11.15
N ARG A 99 8.00 8.37 -11.13
CA ARG A 99 9.47 8.32 -11.11
C ARG A 99 10.10 8.63 -12.46
N ASN A 100 9.51 8.12 -13.55
CA ASN A 100 9.96 8.41 -14.91
C ASN A 100 8.83 8.27 -15.94
N GLN A 101 8.43 9.40 -16.54
CA GLN A 101 7.36 9.45 -17.53
C GLN A 101 7.73 8.80 -18.87
N GLN A 102 9.01 8.62 -19.16
CA GLN A 102 9.50 8.01 -20.40
C GLN A 102 9.70 6.50 -20.28
N CYS A 103 9.38 5.90 -19.12
CA CYS A 103 9.65 4.50 -18.83
C CYS A 103 8.40 3.74 -18.37
N SER A 104 8.10 2.62 -19.02
CA SER A 104 6.95 1.76 -18.67
C SER A 104 7.27 0.81 -17.51
N TYR A 105 8.51 0.30 -17.44
CA TYR A 105 8.97 -0.59 -16.39
C TYR A 105 10.43 -0.29 -16.04
N ILE A 106 10.67 -0.03 -14.76
CA ILE A 106 11.99 0.22 -14.18
C ILE A 106 12.44 -1.06 -13.47
N PRO A 107 13.64 -1.60 -13.76
CA PRO A 107 14.14 -2.81 -13.12
C PRO A 107 14.33 -2.61 -11.62
N GLY A 108 14.18 -3.70 -10.85
CA GLY A 108 14.27 -3.64 -9.39
C GLY A 108 15.68 -3.35 -8.84
N SER A 109 16.72 -3.76 -9.57
CA SER A 109 18.13 -3.48 -9.25
C SER A 109 18.76 -2.64 -10.34
N LEU A 110 19.34 -1.50 -9.97
CA LEU A 110 20.03 -0.57 -10.87
C LEU A 110 21.56 -0.63 -10.71
N GLU A 111 22.06 -1.36 -9.70
CA GLU A 111 23.50 -1.43 -9.39
C GLU A 111 24.28 -2.21 -10.44
N ASN A 112 23.67 -3.28 -10.98
CA ASN A 112 24.30 -4.12 -11.99
C ASN A 112 23.49 -4.08 -13.29
N TYR A 113 24.07 -3.44 -14.31
CA TYR A 113 23.47 -3.28 -15.63
C TYR A 113 23.07 -4.61 -16.27
N GLN A 114 23.89 -5.66 -16.14
CA GLN A 114 23.62 -6.97 -16.75
C GLN A 114 22.40 -7.65 -16.11
N VAL A 115 22.27 -7.53 -14.77
CA VAL A 115 21.12 -8.05 -14.04
C VAL A 115 19.87 -7.26 -14.38
N ALA A 116 19.97 -5.93 -14.43
CA ALA A 116 18.87 -5.05 -14.83
C ALA A 116 18.38 -5.37 -16.25
N ARG A 117 19.31 -5.62 -17.18
CA ARG A 117 18.99 -5.94 -18.58
C ARG A 117 18.31 -7.30 -18.71
N ALA A 118 18.84 -8.32 -18.03
CA ALA A 118 18.22 -9.65 -18.02
C ALA A 118 16.81 -9.62 -17.44
N ASP A 119 16.56 -8.80 -16.41
CA ASP A 119 15.23 -8.62 -15.83
C ASP A 119 14.26 -7.96 -16.82
N VAL A 120 14.67 -6.87 -17.46
CA VAL A 120 13.89 -6.18 -18.50
C VAL A 120 13.58 -7.09 -19.69
N GLU A 121 14.55 -7.87 -20.16
CA GLU A 121 14.37 -8.82 -21.27
C GLU A 121 13.40 -9.96 -20.90
N LYS A 122 13.47 -10.46 -19.66
CA LYS A 122 12.53 -11.45 -19.14
C LYS A 122 11.11 -10.91 -19.08
N VAL A 123 10.93 -9.67 -18.62
CA VAL A 123 9.62 -9.01 -18.59
C VAL A 123 9.10 -8.76 -20.01
N LYS A 124 9.96 -8.34 -20.93
CA LYS A 124 9.65 -8.19 -22.35
C LYS A 124 9.14 -9.50 -22.96
N ALA A 125 9.83 -10.61 -22.71
CA ALA A 125 9.43 -11.93 -23.20
C ALA A 125 8.04 -12.33 -22.67
N LYS A 126 7.76 -12.09 -21.38
CA LYS A 126 6.43 -12.35 -20.81
C LYS A 126 5.31 -11.56 -21.47
N PHE A 127 5.55 -10.29 -21.83
CA PHE A 127 4.55 -9.52 -22.58
C PHE A 127 4.33 -10.10 -23.98
N HIS A 128 5.38 -10.55 -24.67
CA HIS A 128 5.23 -11.19 -25.97
C HIS A 128 4.49 -12.53 -25.91
N GLU A 129 4.69 -13.32 -24.86
CA GLU A 129 3.90 -14.53 -24.58
C GLU A 129 2.44 -14.17 -24.28
N GLN A 130 2.23 -13.13 -23.47
CA GLN A 130 0.91 -12.68 -23.04
C GLN A 130 0.48 -11.42 -23.81
N GLN A 131 0.11 -11.62 -25.08
CA GLN A 131 -0.32 -10.53 -25.97
C GLN A 131 -1.59 -9.79 -25.50
N ILE A 132 -2.43 -10.44 -24.69
CA ILE A 132 -3.69 -9.88 -24.19
C ILE A 132 -3.71 -9.97 -22.66
N PHE A 133 -3.93 -8.84 -22.01
CA PHE A 133 -3.99 -8.76 -20.55
C PHE A 133 -4.95 -7.67 -20.08
N TYR A 134 -5.28 -7.71 -18.79
CA TYR A 134 -6.08 -6.66 -18.17
C TYR A 134 -5.22 -5.46 -17.80
N CYS A 135 -5.75 -4.28 -18.07
CA CYS A 135 -5.14 -3.00 -17.72
C CYS A 135 -6.19 -2.06 -17.12
N PHE A 136 -5.72 -0.98 -16.52
CA PHE A 136 -6.56 0.05 -15.93
C PHE A 136 -6.41 1.34 -16.73
N SER A 137 -7.52 1.79 -17.29
CA SER A 137 -7.64 3.09 -17.95
C SER A 137 -8.25 4.12 -17.01
N THR A 138 -7.90 5.36 -17.27
CA THR A 138 -8.52 6.55 -16.70
C THR A 138 -9.85 6.84 -17.41
N THR A 139 -10.81 7.41 -16.70
CA THR A 139 -12.07 7.89 -17.30
C THR A 139 -11.90 9.22 -18.03
N ARG A 140 -10.72 9.85 -17.94
CA ARG A 140 -10.40 11.09 -18.63
C ARG A 140 -10.14 10.80 -20.11
N GLU A 141 -10.97 11.39 -20.96
CA GLU A 141 -11.09 11.08 -22.39
C GLU A 141 -9.81 11.31 -23.22
N ASN A 142 -8.83 12.05 -22.67
CA ASN A 142 -7.61 12.50 -23.36
C ASN A 142 -6.30 11.91 -22.81
N GLU A 143 -6.33 11.01 -21.84
CA GLU A 143 -5.10 10.42 -21.31
C GLU A 143 -4.77 9.11 -22.05
N THR A 144 -3.70 9.12 -22.83
CA THR A 144 -3.15 7.95 -23.56
C THR A 144 -2.29 7.05 -22.66
N THR A 145 -2.61 6.98 -21.36
CA THR A 145 -1.81 6.24 -20.37
C THR A 145 -2.66 5.20 -19.67
N VAL A 146 -2.14 3.98 -19.60
CA VAL A 146 -2.81 2.85 -18.94
C VAL A 146 -1.86 2.18 -17.96
N LEU A 147 -2.43 1.57 -16.93
CA LEU A 147 -1.68 0.90 -15.87
C LEU A 147 -1.87 -0.60 -15.94
N TYR A 148 -0.78 -1.35 -15.75
CA TYR A 148 -0.83 -2.80 -15.61
C TYR A 148 -1.35 -3.20 -14.24
N ARG A 149 -0.78 -2.62 -13.17
CA ARG A 149 -1.16 -2.91 -11.79
C ARG A 149 -1.44 -1.62 -11.02
N ARG A 150 -2.59 -1.58 -10.36
CA ARG A 150 -2.95 -0.54 -9.40
C ARG A 150 -2.32 -0.87 -8.04
N LEU A 151 -1.54 0.06 -7.49
CA LEU A 151 -0.92 -0.08 -6.17
C LEU A 151 -1.92 0.33 -5.08
N TYR A 152 -2.67 1.40 -5.31
CA TYR A 152 -3.67 1.94 -4.39
C TYR A 152 -5.08 1.42 -4.66
N GLY A 153 -5.23 0.10 -4.63
CA GLY A 153 -6.53 -0.56 -4.75
C GLY A 153 -7.37 -0.47 -3.46
N PRO A 154 -8.70 -0.64 -3.55
CA PRO A 154 -9.58 -0.67 -2.37
C PRO A 154 -9.20 -1.78 -1.40
N GLN A 155 -8.69 -2.91 -1.88
CA GLN A 155 -8.24 -4.02 -1.03
C GLN A 155 -7.04 -3.64 -0.15
N THR A 156 -6.07 -2.90 -0.69
CA THR A 156 -4.91 -2.43 0.08
C THR A 156 -5.35 -1.47 1.20
N LEU A 157 -6.32 -0.60 0.93
CA LEU A 157 -6.89 0.31 1.92
C LEU A 157 -7.59 -0.47 3.05
N LEU A 158 -8.42 -1.45 2.70
CA LEU A 158 -9.12 -2.28 3.68
C LEU A 158 -8.14 -3.05 4.56
N PHE A 159 -7.12 -3.66 3.97
CA PHE A 159 -6.09 -4.38 4.71
C PHE A 159 -5.30 -3.44 5.63
N SER A 160 -4.97 -2.25 5.15
CA SER A 160 -4.26 -1.24 5.94
C SER A 160 -5.09 -0.70 7.12
N LEU A 161 -6.41 -0.58 6.97
CA LEU A 161 -7.34 -0.12 8.02
C LEU A 161 -7.70 -1.25 9.01
N PHE A 162 -7.56 -2.51 8.61
CA PHE A 162 -7.83 -3.66 9.46
C PHE A 162 -6.93 -3.70 10.70
N TRP A 163 -5.66 -3.34 10.57
CA TRP A 163 -4.74 -3.39 11.70
C TRP A 163 -5.03 -2.32 12.77
N PRO A 164 -5.21 -1.02 12.43
CA PRO A 164 -5.61 0.00 13.40
C PRO A 164 -7.00 -0.25 14.02
N THR A 165 -7.98 -0.79 13.28
CA THR A 165 -9.28 -1.19 13.85
C THR A 165 -9.13 -2.27 14.91
N PHE A 166 -8.32 -3.30 14.63
CA PHE A 166 -8.05 -4.38 15.57
C PHE A 166 -7.33 -3.88 16.83
N LEU A 167 -6.30 -3.04 16.68
CA LEU A 167 -5.60 -2.43 17.83
C LEU A 167 -6.53 -1.54 18.68
N LEU A 168 -7.38 -0.73 18.03
CA LEU A 168 -8.32 0.13 18.73
C LEU A 168 -9.36 -0.69 19.51
N THR A 169 -9.97 -1.68 18.87
CA THR A 169 -10.97 -2.56 19.50
C THR A 169 -10.35 -3.36 20.65
N GLY A 170 -9.17 -3.96 20.45
CA GLY A 170 -8.44 -4.65 21.51
C GLY A 170 -8.10 -3.74 22.69
N GLY A 171 -7.64 -2.50 22.43
CA GLY A 171 -7.36 -1.51 23.46
C GLY A 171 -8.60 -1.13 24.28
N LEU A 172 -9.74 -0.88 23.61
CA LEU A 172 -11.01 -0.56 24.27
C LEU A 172 -11.54 -1.75 25.10
N LEU A 173 -11.43 -2.98 24.60
CA LEU A 173 -11.84 -4.18 25.32
C LEU A 173 -11.03 -4.37 26.60
N ILE A 174 -9.72 -4.13 26.58
CA ILE A 174 -8.87 -4.22 27.78
C ILE A 174 -9.26 -3.17 28.82
N ILE A 175 -9.50 -1.92 28.39
CA ILE A 175 -9.96 -0.87 29.30
C ILE A 175 -11.31 -1.23 29.92
N ALA A 176 -12.26 -1.69 29.10
CA ALA A 176 -13.58 -2.11 29.56
C ALA A 176 -13.49 -3.26 30.56
N MET A 177 -12.70 -4.29 30.26
CA MET A 177 -12.50 -5.44 31.15
C MET A 177 -11.92 -5.03 32.50
N VAL A 178 -10.91 -4.15 32.51
CA VAL A 178 -10.31 -3.64 33.76
C VAL A 178 -11.35 -2.85 34.57
N LYS A 179 -12.15 -2.00 33.92
CA LYS A 179 -13.19 -1.21 34.59
C LYS A 179 -14.31 -2.08 35.16
N ILE A 180 -14.75 -3.10 34.43
CA ILE A 180 -15.75 -4.06 34.90
C ILE A 180 -15.22 -4.80 36.13
N ASN A 181 -14.00 -5.34 36.07
CA ASN A 181 -13.37 -6.03 37.21
C ASN A 181 -13.23 -5.12 38.43
N GLN A 182 -12.83 -3.86 38.22
CA GLN A 182 -12.74 -2.87 39.29
C GLN A 182 -14.11 -2.60 39.93
N SER A 183 -15.16 -2.45 39.11
CA SER A 183 -16.53 -2.22 39.61
C SER A 183 -17.08 -3.41 40.39
N LEU A 184 -16.86 -4.63 39.89
CA LEU A 184 -17.26 -5.88 40.57
C LEU A 184 -16.53 -6.05 41.89
N SER A 185 -15.24 -5.71 41.95
CA SER A 185 -14.47 -5.77 43.21
C SER A 185 -14.98 -4.77 44.25
N ILE A 186 -15.47 -3.58 43.84
CA ILE A 186 -16.04 -2.59 44.76
C ILE A 186 -17.39 -3.09 45.28
N LEU A 187 -18.27 -3.58 44.39
CA LEU A 187 -19.56 -4.15 44.80
C LEU A 187 -19.39 -5.35 45.74
N ALA A 188 -18.43 -6.23 45.46
CA ALA A 188 -18.14 -7.38 46.32
C ALA A 188 -17.56 -6.99 47.68
N ALA A 189 -16.92 -5.83 47.80
CA ALA A 189 -16.41 -5.30 49.07
C ALA A 189 -17.47 -4.52 49.87
N GLN A 190 -18.57 -4.09 49.24
CA GLN A 190 -19.71 -3.44 49.91
C GLN A 190 -20.75 -4.43 50.44
N LYS A 191 -20.69 -5.69 50.01
CA LYS A 191 -21.59 -6.77 50.44
C LYS A 191 -20.94 -7.62 51.51
#